data_AF-A0A537P271-F1
#
_entry.id   AF-A0A537P271-F1
#
_cell.length_a   1.000
_cell.length_b   1.000
_cell.length_c   1.000
_cell.angle_alpha   90.00
_cell.angle_beta   90.00
_cell.angle_gamma   90.00
#
_symmetry.space_group_name_H-M   'P 1'
#
loop_
_entity.id
_entity.type
_entity.pdbx_description
1 polymer ?
#
loop_
_entity_poly.entity_id
_entity_poly.type
_entity_poly.pdbx_seq_one_letter_code
_entity_poly.pdbx_strand_id
1 'polypeptide(L)'
;MAKTEGRPPTQSLGDMFEELKRDGLAWAAAERALLTARVNSGVKRVELAAILVIGALIVIIAGTITLVNVLVQGLSPSLGPIVAGLNVGLALLLAGALLIAWVRSLLRPTELKGRTLSTAKIIWSAFDEPH
;
A
#
# COMPACT_ATOMS: atom_id res chain seq x y z
N MET A 1 -25.55 -48.58 -51.97
CA MET A 1 -25.85 -47.26 -51.37
C MET A 1 -26.14 -47.48 -49.89
N ALA A 2 -25.30 -46.97 -49.00
CA ALA A 2 -25.59 -46.89 -47.57
C ALA A 2 -25.10 -45.51 -47.10
N LYS A 3 -26.05 -44.62 -46.85
CA LYS A 3 -25.83 -43.25 -46.36
C LYS A 3 -25.74 -43.35 -44.84
N THR A 4 -24.53 -43.39 -44.29
CA THR A 4 -24.33 -43.20 -42.85
C THR A 4 -24.57 -41.73 -42.55
N GLU A 5 -25.72 -41.44 -41.97
CA GLU A 5 -26.11 -40.11 -41.51
C GLU A 5 -25.11 -39.62 -40.45
N GLY A 6 -24.23 -38.70 -40.85
CA GLY A 6 -23.48 -37.87 -39.92
C GLY A 6 -24.41 -36.89 -39.23
N ARG A 7 -25.00 -37.30 -38.11
CA ARG A 7 -25.67 -36.40 -37.17
C ARG A 7 -24.56 -35.71 -36.35
N PRO A 8 -24.39 -34.38 -36.42
CA PRO A 8 -23.46 -33.71 -35.51
C PRO A 8 -23.93 -33.99 -34.08
N PRO A 9 -23.02 -34.26 -33.12
CA PRO A 9 -23.42 -34.46 -31.74
C PRO A 9 -24.12 -33.18 -31.30
N THR A 10 -25.44 -33.27 -31.11
CA THR A 10 -26.25 -32.20 -30.56
C THR A 10 -25.86 -32.08 -29.10
N GLN A 11 -24.78 -31.35 -28.83
CA GLN A 11 -24.39 -30.95 -27.49
C GLN A 11 -25.58 -30.22 -26.89
N SER A 12 -26.12 -30.77 -25.80
CA SER A 12 -27.23 -30.16 -25.08
C SER A 12 -26.74 -28.86 -24.47
N LEU A 13 -27.61 -27.84 -24.40
CA LEU A 13 -27.31 -26.60 -23.65
C LEU A 13 -26.87 -26.89 -22.21
N GLY A 14 -27.32 -28.02 -21.64
CA GLY A 14 -26.86 -28.50 -20.34
C GLY A 14 -25.39 -28.92 -20.33
N ASP A 15 -24.90 -29.58 -21.39
CA ASP A 15 -23.50 -29.99 -21.50
C ASP A 15 -22.58 -28.78 -21.60
N MET A 16 -22.99 -27.77 -22.38
CA MET A 16 -22.25 -26.51 -22.50
C MET A 16 -22.22 -25.74 -21.17
N PHE A 17 -23.30 -25.75 -20.39
CA PHE A 17 -23.35 -25.09 -19.08
C PHE A 17 -22.52 -25.82 -18.03
N GLU A 18 -22.53 -27.16 -18.08
CA GLU A 18 -21.70 -28.00 -17.22
C GLU A 18 -20.20 -27.81 -17.52
N GLU A 19 -19.86 -27.68 -18.80
CA GLU A 19 -18.51 -27.36 -19.28
C GLU A 19 -18.09 -25.94 -18.85
N LEU A 20 -18.97 -24.94 -18.99
CA LEU A 20 -18.70 -23.57 -18.52
C LEU A 20 -18.50 -23.49 -17.01
N LYS A 21 -19.31 -24.24 -16.24
CA LYS A 21 -19.19 -24.33 -14.78
C LYS A 21 -17.86 -24.97 -14.38
N ARG A 22 -17.48 -26.06 -15.06
CA ARG A 22 -16.21 -26.76 -14.85
C ARG A 22 -15.02 -25.86 -15.17
N ASP A 23 -15.09 -25.13 -16.29
CA ASP A 23 -14.02 -24.22 -16.72
C ASP A 23 -13.92 -22.98 -15.81
N GLY A 24 -15.05 -22.44 -15.34
CA GLY A 24 -15.07 -21.35 -14.36
C GLY A 24 -14.48 -21.75 -13.00
N LEU A 25 -14.76 -22.97 -12.54
CA LEU A 25 -14.15 -23.52 -11.32
C LEU A 25 -12.65 -23.76 -11.50
N ALA A 26 -12.23 -24.28 -12.66
CA ALA A 26 -10.83 -24.50 -12.98
C ALA A 26 -10.04 -23.17 -13.05
N TRP A 27 -10.63 -22.14 -13.67
CA TRP A 27 -10.06 -20.80 -13.71
C TRP A 27 -9.94 -20.18 -12.31
N ALA A 28 -10.99 -20.27 -11.48
CA ALA A 28 -10.95 -19.75 -10.11
C ALA A 28 -9.91 -20.47 -9.24
N ALA A 29 -9.71 -21.78 -9.44
CA ALA A 29 -8.67 -22.54 -8.77
C ALA A 29 -7.27 -22.11 -9.22
N ALA A 30 -7.07 -21.88 -10.52
CA ALA A 30 -5.81 -21.38 -11.07
C ALA A 30 -5.47 -19.97 -10.57
N GLU A 31 -6.44 -19.07 -10.48
CA GLU A 31 -6.27 -17.71 -9.98
C GLU A 31 -5.88 -17.70 -8.50
N ARG A 32 -6.52 -18.56 -7.70
CA ARG A 32 -6.15 -18.78 -6.29
C ARG A 32 -4.75 -19.36 -6.14
N ALA A 33 -4.34 -20.28 -7.01
CA ALA A 33 -3.00 -20.84 -7.01
C ALA A 33 -1.94 -19.78 -7.36
N LEU A 34 -2.21 -18.91 -8.33
CA LEU A 34 -1.35 -17.79 -8.70
C LEU A 34 -1.24 -16.76 -7.56
N LEU A 35 -2.35 -16.40 -6.92
CA LEU A 35 -2.36 -15.52 -5.75
C LEU A 35 -1.56 -16.11 -4.60
N THR A 36 -1.77 -17.39 -4.29
CA THR A 36 -1.06 -18.09 -3.21
C THR A 36 0.43 -18.20 -3.51
N ALA A 37 0.82 -18.47 -4.76
CA ALA A 37 2.20 -18.50 -5.19
C ALA A 37 2.85 -17.10 -5.14
N ARG A 38 2.10 -16.04 -5.47
CA ARG A 38 2.59 -14.65 -5.39
C ARG A 38 2.79 -14.18 -3.96
N VAL A 39 1.91 -14.59 -3.05
CA VAL A 39 2.07 -14.38 -1.62
C VAL A 39 3.29 -15.15 -1.11
N ASN A 40 3.36 -16.46 -1.34
CA ASN A 40 4.45 -17.32 -0.85
C ASN A 40 5.84 -16.97 -1.39
N SER A 41 5.94 -16.54 -2.65
CA SER A 41 7.21 -16.08 -3.23
C SER A 41 7.69 -14.75 -2.63
N GLY A 42 6.77 -13.92 -2.12
CA GLY A 42 7.09 -12.66 -1.46
C GLY A 42 7.46 -12.80 0.02
N VAL A 43 6.93 -13.81 0.74
CA VAL A 43 7.03 -13.87 2.21
C VAL A 43 8.47 -13.86 2.71
N LYS A 44 9.38 -14.68 2.16
CA LYS A 44 10.77 -14.74 2.65
C LYS A 44 11.54 -13.42 2.41
N ARG A 45 11.26 -12.72 1.32
CA ARG A 45 11.89 -11.42 1.02
C ARG A 45 11.30 -10.32 1.90
N VAL A 46 9.99 -10.35 2.13
CA VAL A 46 9.31 -9.42 3.05
C VAL A 46 9.75 -9.65 4.49
N GLU A 47 9.92 -10.90 4.91
CA GLU A 47 10.40 -11.26 6.24
C GLU A 47 11.84 -10.76 6.48
N LEU A 48 12.76 -11.02 5.54
CA LEU A 48 14.12 -10.49 5.62
C LEU A 48 14.14 -8.95 5.59
N ALA A 49 13.34 -8.33 4.73
CA ALA A 49 13.22 -6.88 4.68
C ALA A 49 12.67 -6.30 5.99
N ALA A 50 11.67 -6.95 6.59
CA ALA A 50 11.09 -6.55 7.87
C ALA A 50 12.11 -6.63 9.01
N ILE A 51 12.87 -7.72 9.10
CA ILE A 51 13.95 -7.87 10.10
C ILE A 51 15.01 -6.78 9.91
N LEU A 52 15.42 -6.52 8.67
CA LEU A 52 16.38 -5.46 8.36
C LEU A 52 15.85 -4.07 8.75
N VAL A 53 14.57 -3.78 8.48
CA VAL A 53 13.94 -2.51 8.86
C VAL A 53 13.89 -2.36 10.39
N ILE A 54 13.52 -3.42 11.11
CA ILE A 54 13.52 -3.41 12.57
C ILE A 54 14.93 -3.18 13.11
N GLY A 55 15.92 -3.90 12.58
CA GLY A 55 17.33 -3.73 12.94
C GLY A 55 17.82 -2.31 12.68
N ALA A 56 17.51 -1.74 11.52
CA ALA A 56 17.86 -0.36 11.18
C ALA A 56 17.18 0.64 12.13
N LEU A 57 15.91 0.44 12.48
CA LEU A 57 15.19 1.28 13.43
C LEU A 57 15.85 1.26 14.82
N ILE A 58 16.26 0.08 15.31
CA ILE A 58 16.96 -0.04 16.59
C ILE A 58 18.27 0.77 16.56
N VAL A 59 19.06 0.62 15.50
CA VAL A 59 20.33 1.34 15.34
C VAL A 59 20.10 2.86 15.28
N ILE A 60 19.09 3.31 14.54
CA ILE A 60 18.74 4.73 14.44
C ILE A 60 18.33 5.28 15.80
N ILE A 61 17.51 4.56 16.57
CA ILE A 61 17.08 4.98 17.91
C ILE A 61 18.29 5.07 18.84
N ALA A 62 19.14 4.04 18.88
CA ALA A 62 20.33 4.02 19.73
C ALA A 62 21.31 5.15 19.36
N GLY A 63 21.55 5.37 18.06
CA GLY A 63 22.37 6.46 17.56
C GLY A 63 21.79 7.82 17.95
N THR A 64 20.49 8.01 17.78
CA THR A 64 19.80 9.27 18.16
C THR A 64 19.95 9.55 19.65
N ILE A 65 19.70 8.58 20.52
CA ILE A 65 19.88 8.73 21.97
C ILE A 65 21.33 9.11 22.30
N THR A 66 22.30 8.47 21.64
CA THR A 66 23.72 8.76 21.84
C THR A 66 24.06 10.19 21.42
N LEU A 67 23.60 10.65 20.26
CA LEU A 67 23.80 12.04 19.80
C LEU A 67 23.16 13.05 20.77
N VAL A 68 21.94 12.77 21.24
CA VAL A 68 21.25 13.62 22.21
C VAL A 68 22.05 13.73 23.49
N ASN A 69 22.58 12.61 24.00
CA ASN A 69 23.41 12.60 25.20
C ASN A 69 24.69 13.43 25.03
N VAL A 70 25.38 13.28 23.89
CA VAL A 70 26.57 14.10 23.56
C VAL A 70 26.22 15.58 23.51
N LEU A 71 25.09 15.93 22.89
CA LEU A 71 24.65 17.32 22.79
C LEU A 71 24.35 17.90 24.18
N VAL A 72 23.61 17.17 25.01
CA VAL A 72 23.31 17.60 26.39
C VAL A 72 24.59 17.77 27.20
N GLN A 73 25.53 16.83 27.12
CA GLN A 73 26.81 16.93 27.80
C GLN A 73 27.64 18.11 27.29
N GLY A 74 27.63 18.39 25.99
CA GLY A 74 28.33 19.55 25.40
C GLY A 74 27.75 20.89 25.86
N LEU A 75 26.43 20.97 26.06
CA LEU A 75 25.76 22.19 26.53
C LEU A 75 25.79 22.33 28.07
N SER A 76 25.98 21.23 28.79
CA SER A 76 25.92 21.19 30.26
C SER A 76 26.87 22.17 30.97
N PRO A 77 28.13 22.40 30.52
CA PRO A 77 29.02 23.38 31.15
C PRO A 77 28.51 24.82 31.10
N SER A 78 27.70 25.15 30.09
CA SER A 78 27.19 26.52 29.88
C SER A 78 25.84 26.78 30.54
N LEU A 79 24.93 25.80 30.52
CA LEU A 79 23.54 25.97 30.94
C LEU A 79 23.17 25.13 32.18
N GLY A 80 24.05 24.23 32.59
CA GLY A 80 23.75 23.18 33.55
C GLY A 80 23.02 21.98 32.90
N PRO A 81 23.15 20.77 33.45
CA PRO A 81 22.68 19.54 32.81
C PRO A 81 21.16 19.50 32.58
N ILE A 82 20.40 20.02 33.54
CA ILE A 82 18.93 20.00 33.51
C ILE A 82 18.41 20.93 32.40
N VAL A 83 18.92 22.16 32.34
CA VAL A 83 18.48 23.16 31.35
C VAL A 83 18.95 22.77 29.95
N ALA A 84 20.14 22.21 29.80
CA ALA A 84 20.61 21.67 28.53
C ALA A 84 19.70 20.53 28.03
N GLY A 85 19.34 19.59 28.92
CA GLY A 85 18.41 18.50 28.61
C GLY A 85 17.04 18.99 28.16
N LEU A 86 16.45 19.96 28.88
CA LEU A 86 15.15 20.55 28.53
C LEU A 86 15.18 21.25 27.17
N ASN A 87 16.22 22.02 26.87
CA ASN A 87 16.34 22.71 25.58
C ASN A 87 16.47 21.72 24.41
N VAL A 88 17.33 20.70 24.55
CA VAL A 88 17.50 19.68 23.52
C VAL A 88 16.21 18.88 23.32
N GLY A 89 15.54 18.49 24.42
CA GLY A 89 14.27 17.80 24.36
C GLY A 89 13.17 18.62 23.68
N LEU A 90 13.06 19.90 24.02
CA LEU A 90 12.10 20.82 23.39
C LEU A 90 12.38 20.99 21.89
N ALA A 91 13.64 21.15 21.51
CA ALA A 91 14.04 21.27 20.11
C ALA A 91 13.67 20.01 19.30
N LEU A 92 13.89 18.82 19.86
CA LEU A 92 13.49 17.55 19.23
C LEU A 92 11.97 17.40 19.11
N LEU A 93 11.21 17.81 20.13
CA LEU A 93 9.75 17.79 20.06
C LEU A 93 9.23 18.71 18.95
N LEU A 94 9.80 19.91 18.83
CA LEU A 94 9.44 20.83 17.75
C LEU A 94 9.82 20.28 16.37
N ALA A 95 11.02 19.70 16.23
CA ALA A 95 11.45 19.06 14.99
C ALA A 95 10.52 17.90 14.60
N GLY A 96 10.14 17.05 15.56
CA GLY A 96 9.19 15.96 15.36
C GLY A 96 7.80 16.45 14.95
N ALA A 97 7.29 17.48 15.63
CA ALA A 97 6.00 18.10 15.29
C ALA A 97 6.01 18.69 13.87
N LEU A 98 7.10 19.36 13.47
CA LEU A 98 7.28 19.90 12.12
C LEU A 98 7.33 18.79 11.07
N LEU A 99 8.05 17.69 11.32
CA LEU A 99 8.08 16.54 10.42
C LEU A 99 6.70 15.90 10.26
N ILE A 100 5.96 15.72 11.36
CA ILE A 100 4.58 15.19 11.31
C ILE A 100 3.69 16.14 10.51
N ALA A 101 3.78 17.44 10.75
CA ALA A 101 3.01 18.44 10.02
C ALA A 101 3.36 18.43 8.51
N TRP A 102 4.64 18.27 8.18
CA TRP A 102 5.12 18.21 6.80
C TRP A 102 4.65 16.94 6.08
N VAL A 103 4.79 15.77 6.71
CA VAL A 103 4.24 14.50 6.21
C VAL A 103 2.73 14.61 6.01
N ARG A 104 2.02 15.20 6.97
CA ARG A 104 0.57 15.45 6.84
C ARG A 104 0.26 16.40 5.68
N SER A 105 1.11 17.38 5.40
CA SER A 105 0.94 18.27 4.26
C SER A 105 1.17 17.56 2.92
N LEU A 106 2.17 16.68 2.84
CA LEU A 106 2.44 15.85 1.67
C LEU A 106 1.31 14.85 1.39
N LEU A 107 0.70 14.33 2.45
CA LEU A 107 -0.43 13.40 2.36
C LEU A 107 -1.78 14.08 2.13
N ARG A 108 -1.87 15.42 2.12
CA ARG A 108 -3.10 16.13 1.72
C ARG A 108 -3.11 16.24 0.19
N PRO A 109 -3.96 15.48 -0.51
CA PRO A 109 -4.02 15.55 -1.96
C PRO A 109 -4.83 16.78 -2.37
N THR A 110 -4.15 17.91 -2.59
CA THR A 110 -4.71 19.05 -3.32
C THR A 110 -5.18 18.64 -4.73
N GLU A 111 -4.62 17.55 -5.27
CA GLU A 111 -4.94 16.99 -6.60
C GLU A 111 -6.29 16.26 -6.69
N LEU A 112 -6.80 15.67 -5.60
CA LEU A 112 -8.06 14.90 -5.67
C LEU A 112 -9.30 15.79 -5.75
N LYS A 113 -9.19 17.07 -5.35
CA LYS A 113 -10.30 18.02 -5.38
C LYS A 113 -10.58 18.56 -6.80
N GLY A 114 -9.54 18.68 -7.63
CA GLY A 114 -9.66 19.14 -9.01
C GLY A 114 -10.23 18.07 -9.96
N ARG A 115 -9.80 16.82 -9.80
CA ARG A 115 -10.18 15.73 -10.72
C ARG A 115 -11.61 15.23 -10.50
N THR A 116 -12.08 15.21 -9.25
CA THR A 116 -13.46 14.80 -8.91
C THR A 116 -14.49 15.82 -9.39
N LEU A 117 -14.21 17.12 -9.27
CA LEU A 117 -15.08 18.17 -9.80
C LEU A 117 -15.14 18.19 -11.33
N SER A 118 -14.02 17.90 -12.00
CA SER A 118 -13.96 17.79 -13.47
C SER A 118 -14.78 16.61 -13.99
N THR A 119 -14.62 15.42 -13.40
CA THR A 119 -15.40 14.24 -13.80
C THR A 119 -16.89 14.40 -13.49
N ALA A 120 -17.25 15.01 -12.34
CA ALA A 120 -18.65 15.29 -12.02
C ALA A 120 -19.30 16.25 -13.02
N LYS A 121 -18.56 17.28 -13.47
CA LYS A 121 -19.06 18.25 -14.46
C LYS A 121 -19.26 17.62 -15.84
N ILE A 122 -18.35 16.74 -16.27
CA ILE A 122 -18.45 16.03 -17.56
C ILE A 122 -19.64 15.07 -17.58
N ILE A 123 -19.87 14.36 -16.48
CA ILE A 123 -21.03 13.45 -16.35
C ILE A 123 -22.34 14.26 -16.35
N TRP A 124 -22.39 15.38 -15.64
CA TRP A 124 -23.57 16.24 -15.63
C TRP A 124 -23.87 16.87 -16.98
N SER A 125 -22.87 17.30 -17.75
CA SER A 125 -23.08 17.84 -19.09
C SER A 125 -23.58 16.81 -20.09
N ALA A 126 -23.26 15.53 -19.91
CA ALA A 126 -23.76 14.45 -20.77
C ALA A 126 -25.22 14.09 -20.51
N PHE A 127 -25.78 14.50 -19.36
CA PHE A 127 -27.19 14.32 -19.02
C PHE A 127 -28.07 15.51 -19.37
N ASP A 128 -27.47 16.65 -19.74
CA ASP A 128 -28.16 17.92 -19.99
C ASP A 128 -28.23 18.26 -21.50
N GLU A 129 -27.93 17.30 -22.39
CA GLU A 129 -28.22 17.44 -23.83
C GLU A 129 -29.70 17.11 -24.09
N PRO A 130 -30.55 18.10 -24.44
CA PRO A 130 -31.91 17.83 -24.88
C PRO A 130 -31.89 17.21 -26.28
N HIS A 131 -32.57 16.07 -26.40
CA HIS A 131 -32.95 15.47 -27.69
C HIS A 131 -33.71 16.44 -28.59
#